data_AF-A0A2M7RIY2-F1
#
_entry.id   AF-A0A2M7RIY2-F1
#
_cell.length_a   1.000
_cell.length_b   1.000
_cell.length_c   1.000
_cell.angle_alpha   90.00
_cell.angle_beta   90.00
_cell.angle_gamma   90.00
#
_symmetry.space_group_name_H-M   'P 1'
#
loop_
_entity.id
_entity.type
_entity.pdbx_description
1 polymer ?
#
loop_
_entity_poly.entity_id
_entity_poly.type
_entity_poly.pdbx_seq_one_letter_code
_entity_poly.pdbx_strand_id
1 'polypeptide(L)'
;MLVLLISLAILLIVFILQLLYFYGFLKRPVIFKYLFWFVVAVAVLIFIYLTFLQGEIWRQSPLFRFLVPPFKPPLFVIVYNITHLGINYLISLGAAFIFLILAIKANLFFQKRFFEDEEPYLGALAIFILSHPFFLYYLTSVLGLGLLSSVFVSLFKKQKVRLSFYHFWLPLAILVIIIRIIYAR
;
A
#
# COMPACT_ATOMS: atom_id res chain seq x y z
N MET A 1 4.01 15.42 4.65
CA MET A 1 2.89 15.38 5.62
C MET A 1 1.54 15.05 4.96
N LEU A 2 1.03 15.87 4.03
CA LEU A 2 -0.29 15.67 3.40
C LEU A 2 -0.51 14.25 2.84
N VAL A 3 0.45 13.72 2.09
CA VAL A 3 0.34 12.39 1.48
C VAL A 3 0.23 11.27 2.54
N LEU A 4 0.86 11.43 3.70
CA LEU A 4 0.74 10.48 4.81
C LEU A 4 -0.66 10.51 5.43
N LEU A 5 -1.25 11.70 5.56
CA LEU A 5 -2.62 11.86 6.07
C LEU A 5 -3.65 11.25 5.11
N ILE A 6 -3.48 11.49 3.80
CA ILE A 6 -4.32 10.86 2.77
C ILE A 6 -4.18 9.33 2.84
N SER A 7 -2.95 8.82 2.93
CA SER A 7 -2.66 7.39 3.03
C SER A 7 -3.30 6.77 4.28
N LEU A 8 -3.22 7.44 5.43
CA LEU A 8 -3.87 7.01 6.67
C LEU A 8 -5.39 7.01 6.53
N ALA A 9 -5.98 8.06 5.94
CA ALA A 9 -7.41 8.14 5.69
C ALA A 9 -7.89 6.98 4.80
N ILE A 10 -7.15 6.66 3.72
CA ILE A 10 -7.46 5.50 2.87
C ILE A 10 -7.42 4.22 3.69
N LEU A 11 -6.36 3.98 4.47
CA LEU A 11 -6.24 2.77 5.30
C LEU A 11 -7.37 2.64 6.34
N LEU A 12 -7.77 3.74 6.98
CA LEU A 12 -8.89 3.77 7.92
C LEU A 12 -10.22 3.45 7.22
N ILE A 13 -10.47 4.01 6.03
CA ILE A 13 -11.65 3.70 5.24
C ILE A 13 -11.67 2.22 4.86
N VAL A 14 -10.53 1.68 4.38
CA VAL A 14 -10.43 0.25 4.04
C VAL A 14 -10.68 -0.62 5.27
N PHE A 15 -10.16 -0.21 6.44
CA PHE A 15 -10.36 -0.92 7.70
C PHE A 15 -11.81 -0.91 8.16
N ILE A 16 -12.51 0.21 8.03
CA ILE A 16 -13.95 0.29 8.32
C ILE A 16 -14.72 -0.63 7.35
N LEU A 17 -14.41 -0.61 6.06
CA LEU A 17 -15.03 -1.52 5.08
C LEU A 17 -14.75 -2.99 5.42
N GLN A 18 -13.54 -3.31 5.90
CA GLN A 18 -13.15 -4.64 6.36
C GLN A 18 -14.02 -5.09 7.55
N LEU A 19 -14.23 -4.20 8.54
CA LEU A 19 -15.09 -4.47 9.69
C LEU A 19 -16.55 -4.66 9.28
N LEU A 20 -17.08 -3.79 8.41
CA LEU A 20 -18.46 -3.91 7.91
C LEU A 20 -18.69 -5.22 7.17
N TYR A 21 -17.71 -5.68 6.40
CA TYR A 21 -17.75 -7.00 5.77
C TYR A 21 -17.72 -8.12 6.80
N PHE A 22 -16.82 -8.03 7.79
CA PHE A 22 -16.71 -9.04 8.85
C PHE A 22 -18.00 -9.21 9.67
N TYR A 23 -18.70 -8.10 9.97
CA TYR A 23 -20.00 -8.13 10.66
C TYR A 23 -21.19 -8.44 9.74
N GLY A 24 -20.95 -8.78 8.46
CA GLY A 24 -21.98 -9.24 7.52
C GLY A 24 -22.83 -8.14 6.88
N PHE A 25 -22.48 -6.87 7.06
CA PHE A 25 -23.17 -5.75 6.40
C PHE A 25 -22.86 -5.67 4.90
N LEU A 26 -21.68 -6.17 4.48
CA LEU A 26 -21.27 -6.27 3.07
C LEU A 26 -21.22 -7.74 2.65
N LYS A 27 -21.84 -8.07 1.50
CA LYS A 27 -21.96 -9.46 1.01
C LYS A 27 -20.93 -9.85 -0.06
N ARG A 28 -20.14 -8.92 -0.59
CA ARG A 28 -19.25 -9.18 -1.73
C ARG A 28 -17.81 -8.74 -1.45
N PRO A 29 -16.85 -9.68 -1.33
CA PRO A 29 -15.43 -9.36 -1.10
C PRO A 29 -14.72 -8.77 -2.33
N VAL A 30 -15.37 -8.76 -3.50
CA VAL A 30 -14.79 -8.25 -4.76
C VAL A 30 -14.44 -6.75 -4.67
N ILE A 31 -15.03 -6.02 -3.72
CA ILE A 31 -14.77 -4.60 -3.52
C ILE A 31 -13.28 -4.30 -3.24
N PHE A 32 -12.56 -5.18 -2.54
CA PHE A 32 -11.15 -4.96 -2.19
C PHE A 32 -10.22 -5.03 -3.41
N LYS A 33 -10.55 -5.89 -4.39
CA LYS A 33 -9.85 -5.93 -5.68
C LYS A 33 -9.97 -4.60 -6.42
N TYR A 34 -11.20 -4.06 -6.51
CA TYR A 34 -11.42 -2.77 -7.18
C TYR A 34 -10.80 -1.62 -6.39
N LEU A 35 -10.82 -1.68 -5.06
CA LEU A 35 -10.22 -0.68 -4.20
C LEU A 35 -8.71 -0.59 -4.39
N PHE A 36 -8.01 -1.73 -4.51
CA PHE A 36 -6.59 -1.75 -4.84
C PHE A 36 -6.30 -0.99 -6.13
N TRP A 37 -7.00 -1.31 -7.23
CA TRP A 37 -6.80 -0.64 -8.51
C TRP A 37 -7.20 0.83 -8.48
N PHE A 38 -8.26 1.15 -7.75
CA PHE A 38 -8.69 2.54 -7.53
C PHE A 38 -7.60 3.36 -6.83
N VAL A 39 -7.00 2.82 -5.76
CA VAL A 39 -5.89 3.49 -5.05
C VAL A 39 -4.67 3.68 -5.95
N VAL A 40 -4.33 2.69 -6.77
CA VAL A 40 -3.24 2.81 -7.77
C VAL A 40 -3.56 3.90 -8.79
N ALA A 41 -4.78 3.95 -9.32
CA ALA A 41 -5.21 4.97 -10.27
C ALA A 41 -5.16 6.38 -9.66
N VAL A 42 -5.67 6.54 -8.43
CA VAL A 42 -5.61 7.81 -7.69
C VAL A 42 -4.16 8.25 -7.46
N ALA A 43 -3.26 7.33 -7.09
CA ALA A 43 -1.84 7.64 -6.91
C ALA A 43 -1.18 8.12 -8.21
N VAL A 44 -1.51 7.51 -9.36
CA VAL A 44 -1.04 7.95 -10.69
C VAL A 44 -1.56 9.35 -11.02
N LEU A 45 -2.85 9.63 -10.78
CA LEU A 45 -3.42 10.96 -11.02
C LEU A 45 -2.77 12.04 -10.13
N ILE A 46 -2.55 11.74 -8.85
CA ILE A 46 -1.83 12.62 -7.93
C ILE A 46 -0.41 12.88 -8.43
N PHE A 47 0.30 11.84 -8.88
CA PHE A 47 1.65 11.98 -9.42
C PHE A 47 1.69 12.89 -10.67
N ILE A 48 0.75 12.72 -11.60
CA ILE A 48 0.62 13.58 -12.79
C ILE A 48 0.38 15.04 -12.37
N TYR A 49 -0.55 15.25 -11.44
CA TYR A 49 -0.86 16.58 -10.92
C TYR A 49 0.34 17.24 -10.23
N LEU A 50 1.06 16.52 -9.37
CA LEU A 50 2.25 17.03 -8.71
C LEU A 50 3.38 17.34 -9.71
N THR A 51 3.55 16.50 -10.74
CA THR A 51 4.52 16.74 -11.82
C THR A 51 4.20 18.03 -12.58
N PHE A 52 2.91 18.27 -12.87
CA PHE A 52 2.46 19.51 -13.50
C PHE A 52 2.74 20.73 -12.62
N LEU A 53 2.33 20.69 -11.34
CA LEU A 53 2.59 21.79 -10.39
C LEU A 53 4.08 22.09 -10.26
N GLN A 54 4.93 21.06 -10.18
CA GLN A 54 6.38 21.23 -10.12
C GLN A 54 6.91 21.96 -11.36
N GLY A 55 6.39 21.64 -12.54
CA GLY A 55 6.73 22.32 -13.79
C GLY A 55 6.37 23.81 -13.78
N GLU A 56 5.18 24.16 -13.26
CA GLU A 56 4.77 25.57 -13.15
C GLU A 56 5.60 26.35 -12.12
N ILE A 57 5.91 25.74 -10.97
CA ILE A 57 6.79 26.33 -9.97
C ILE A 57 8.18 26.62 -10.57
N TRP A 58 8.72 25.70 -11.36
CA TRP A 58 10.00 25.90 -12.03
C TRP A 58 9.96 27.02 -13.07
N ARG A 59 8.88 27.16 -13.84
CA ARG A 59 8.72 28.28 -14.80
C ARG A 59 8.73 29.64 -14.12
N GLN A 60 8.14 29.75 -12.94
CA GLN A 60 8.05 31.01 -12.19
C GLN A 60 9.34 31.35 -11.45
N SER A 61 10.25 30.39 -11.26
CA SER A 61 11.51 30.61 -10.54
C SER A 61 12.60 31.16 -11.48
N PRO A 62 13.30 32.24 -11.09
CA PRO A 62 14.43 32.79 -11.86
C PRO A 62 15.55 31.77 -12.13
N LEU A 63 15.75 30.83 -11.21
CA LEU A 63 16.82 29.82 -11.27
C LEU A 63 16.37 28.56 -12.01
N PHE A 64 15.16 28.08 -11.74
CA PHE A 64 14.69 26.79 -12.27
C PHE A 64 13.99 26.88 -13.63
N ARG A 65 13.72 28.08 -14.15
CA ARG A 65 13.10 28.27 -15.48
C ARG A 65 13.90 27.64 -16.62
N PHE A 66 15.19 27.40 -16.42
CA PHE A 66 16.06 26.74 -17.41
C PHE A 66 15.92 25.21 -17.40
N LEU A 67 15.19 24.62 -16.45
CA LEU A 67 14.92 23.18 -16.34
C LEU A 67 13.61 22.76 -17.04
N VAL A 68 12.88 23.71 -17.60
CA VAL A 68 11.59 23.51 -18.26
C VAL A 68 11.65 24.02 -19.71
N PRO A 69 10.68 23.64 -20.57
CA PRO A 69 10.58 24.22 -21.91
C PRO A 69 10.54 25.75 -21.88
N PRO A 70 11.22 26.44 -22.82
CA PRO A 70 11.87 25.90 -24.03
C PRO A 70 13.31 25.38 -23.86
N PHE A 71 13.94 25.56 -22.69
CA PHE A 71 15.37 25.26 -22.49
C PHE A 71 15.69 23.77 -22.33
N LYS A 72 14.72 22.99 -21.82
CA LYS A 72 14.81 21.52 -21.69
C LYS A 72 13.54 20.85 -22.22
N PRO A 73 13.64 19.62 -22.74
CA PRO A 73 12.46 18.89 -23.19
C PRO A 73 11.51 18.57 -22.02
N PRO A 74 10.19 18.48 -22.24
CA PRO A 74 9.22 18.12 -21.19
C PRO A 74 9.57 16.82 -20.47
N LEU A 75 10.19 15.86 -21.16
CA LEU A 75 10.65 14.59 -20.61
C LEU A 75 11.61 14.77 -19.44
N PHE A 76 12.41 15.84 -19.41
CA PHE A 76 13.33 16.13 -18.30
C PHE A 76 12.57 16.29 -16.98
N VAL A 77 11.48 17.07 -16.98
CA VAL A 77 10.65 17.30 -15.80
C VAL A 77 9.99 16.01 -15.33
N ILE A 78 9.51 15.19 -16.27
CA ILE A 78 8.90 13.90 -15.96
C ILE A 78 9.93 12.97 -15.31
N VAL A 79 11.09 12.77 -15.93
CA VAL A 79 12.14 11.90 -15.39
C VAL A 79 12.60 12.38 -14.03
N TYR A 80 12.82 13.69 -13.85
CA TYR A 80 13.17 14.27 -12.56
C TYR A 80 12.13 13.95 -11.49
N ASN A 81 10.85 14.15 -11.77
CA ASN A 81 9.79 13.88 -10.81
C ASN A 81 9.63 12.38 -10.53
N ILE A 82 9.86 11.51 -11.53
CA ILE A 82 9.89 10.06 -11.31
C ILE A 82 11.03 9.72 -10.34
N THR A 83 12.24 10.22 -10.54
CA THR A 83 13.39 9.85 -9.69
C THR A 83 13.29 10.42 -8.28
N HIS A 84 12.67 11.59 -8.09
CA HIS A 84 12.61 12.26 -6.79
C HIS A 84 11.32 11.97 -6.02
N LEU A 85 10.17 11.92 -6.70
CA LEU A 85 8.85 11.73 -6.08
C LEU A 85 8.33 10.32 -6.33
N GLY A 86 8.44 9.83 -7.57
CA GLY A 86 7.80 8.60 -8.02
C GLY A 86 8.51 7.30 -7.63
N ILE A 87 9.83 7.32 -7.42
CA ILE A 87 10.63 6.09 -7.31
C ILE A 87 10.20 5.21 -6.14
N ASN A 88 9.88 5.81 -5.00
CA ASN A 88 9.42 5.09 -3.81
C ASN A 88 8.06 4.41 -4.03
N TYR A 89 7.19 5.03 -4.85
CA TYR A 89 5.89 4.45 -5.23
C TYR A 89 6.05 3.39 -6.32
N LEU A 90 6.99 3.54 -7.25
CA LEU A 90 7.28 2.51 -8.24
C LEU A 90 7.86 1.24 -7.59
N ILE A 91 8.80 1.42 -6.66
CA ILE A 91 9.35 0.30 -5.88
C ILE A 91 8.24 -0.39 -5.08
N SER A 92 7.38 0.37 -4.37
CA SER A 92 6.30 -0.23 -3.59
C SER A 92 5.21 -0.85 -4.46
N LEU A 93 4.91 -0.30 -5.64
CA LEU A 93 3.98 -0.88 -6.60
C LEU A 93 4.52 -2.19 -7.15
N GLY A 94 5.81 -2.23 -7.51
CA GLY A 94 6.49 -3.46 -7.91
C GLY A 94 6.44 -4.53 -6.81
N ALA A 95 6.76 -4.15 -5.57
CA ALA A 95 6.66 -5.05 -4.42
C ALA A 95 5.22 -5.52 -4.17
N ALA A 96 4.22 -4.64 -4.30
CA ALA A 96 2.81 -4.99 -4.14
C ALA A 96 2.34 -5.98 -5.20
N PHE A 97 2.76 -5.81 -6.46
CA PHE A 97 2.46 -6.77 -7.53
C PHE A 97 3.12 -8.13 -7.33
N ILE A 98 4.41 -8.13 -6.98
CA ILE A 98 5.14 -9.36 -6.67
C ILE A 98 4.43 -10.09 -5.53
N PHE A 99 4.13 -9.40 -4.43
CA PHE A 99 3.39 -9.96 -3.31
C PHE A 99 2.02 -10.50 -3.75
N LEU A 100 1.22 -9.72 -4.47
CA LEU A 100 -0.12 -10.10 -4.91
C LEU A 100 -0.10 -11.38 -5.74
N ILE A 101 0.80 -11.45 -6.73
CA ILE A 101 0.95 -12.61 -7.62
C ILE A 101 1.40 -13.83 -6.82
N LEU A 102 2.40 -13.69 -5.96
CA LEU A 102 2.92 -14.78 -5.14
C LEU A 102 1.85 -15.28 -4.14
N ALA A 103 1.14 -14.38 -3.47
CA ALA A 103 0.09 -14.71 -2.52
C ALA A 103 -1.06 -15.44 -3.20
N ILE A 104 -1.55 -14.98 -4.35
CA ILE A 104 -2.60 -15.66 -5.11
C ILE A 104 -2.13 -17.05 -5.58
N LYS A 105 -0.94 -17.14 -6.19
CA LYS A 105 -0.41 -18.42 -6.69
C LYS A 105 -0.18 -19.42 -5.57
N ALA A 106 0.42 -18.99 -4.46
CA ALA A 106 0.61 -19.83 -3.29
C ALA A 106 -0.75 -20.28 -2.72
N ASN A 107 -1.71 -19.36 -2.58
CA ASN A 107 -3.02 -19.72 -2.04
C ASN A 107 -3.73 -20.77 -2.92
N LEU A 108 -3.67 -20.63 -4.25
CA LEU A 108 -4.22 -21.62 -5.17
C LEU A 108 -3.49 -22.97 -5.09
N PHE A 109 -2.15 -22.95 -5.06
CA PHE A 109 -1.33 -24.16 -4.95
C PHE A 109 -1.64 -24.96 -3.67
N PHE A 110 -1.93 -24.27 -2.58
CA PHE A 110 -2.25 -24.88 -1.29
C PHE A 110 -3.76 -24.96 -1.00
N GLN A 111 -4.61 -25.04 -2.04
CA GLN A 111 -6.06 -25.25 -1.91
C GLN A 111 -6.77 -24.22 -1.00
N LYS A 112 -6.38 -22.94 -1.12
CA LYS A 112 -6.90 -21.80 -0.35
C LYS A 112 -6.71 -21.91 1.18
N ARG A 113 -5.70 -22.66 1.63
CA ARG A 113 -5.44 -22.82 3.08
C ARG A 113 -4.83 -21.59 3.74
N PHE A 114 -4.11 -20.75 2.99
CA PHE A 114 -3.31 -19.65 3.57
C PHE A 114 -4.09 -18.35 3.72
N PHE A 115 -4.83 -17.94 2.70
CA PHE A 115 -5.44 -16.61 2.61
C PHE A 115 -6.90 -16.71 2.19
N GLU A 116 -7.77 -15.86 2.73
CA GLU A 116 -9.07 -15.64 2.09
C GLU A 116 -8.89 -14.95 0.73
N ASP A 117 -9.90 -15.00 -0.13
CA ASP A 117 -9.79 -14.54 -1.53
C ASP A 117 -9.45 -13.04 -1.63
N GLU A 118 -9.83 -12.24 -0.63
CA GLU A 118 -9.58 -10.80 -0.53
C GLU A 118 -8.25 -10.40 0.14
N GLU A 119 -7.68 -11.27 0.99
CA GLU A 119 -6.47 -10.97 1.78
C GLU A 119 -5.26 -10.56 0.92
N PRO A 120 -4.96 -11.23 -0.22
CA PRO A 120 -3.86 -10.82 -1.08
C PRO A 120 -3.98 -9.36 -1.55
N TYR A 121 -5.20 -8.89 -1.82
CA TYR A 121 -5.44 -7.51 -2.25
C TYR A 121 -5.26 -6.52 -1.09
N LEU A 122 -5.68 -6.88 0.13
CA LEU A 122 -5.45 -6.06 1.32
C LEU A 122 -3.96 -5.92 1.63
N GLY A 123 -3.20 -7.02 1.58
CA GLY A 123 -1.75 -7.00 1.78
C GLY A 123 -1.03 -6.20 0.70
N ALA A 124 -1.39 -6.37 -0.57
CA ALA A 124 -0.82 -5.60 -1.68
C ALA A 124 -1.14 -4.10 -1.56
N LEU A 125 -2.38 -3.75 -1.18
CA LEU A 125 -2.80 -2.37 -0.93
C LEU A 125 -1.98 -1.73 0.18
N ALA A 126 -1.80 -2.42 1.30
CA ALA A 126 -0.99 -1.93 2.41
C ALA A 126 0.48 -1.75 2.01
N ILE A 127 1.08 -2.72 1.29
CA ILE A 127 2.46 -2.61 0.77
C ILE A 127 2.60 -1.36 -0.12
N PHE A 128 1.65 -1.15 -1.03
CA PHE A 128 1.68 -0.02 -1.94
C PHE A 128 1.59 1.32 -1.20
N ILE A 129 0.60 1.46 -0.31
CA ILE A 129 0.33 2.70 0.44
C ILE A 129 1.49 3.07 1.38
N LEU A 130 2.06 2.09 2.08
CA LEU A 130 3.14 2.37 3.03
C LEU A 130 4.42 2.87 2.37
N SER A 131 4.59 2.59 1.07
CA SER A 131 5.75 2.97 0.24
C SER A 131 7.09 2.44 0.76
N HIS A 132 8.14 2.52 -0.07
CA HIS A 132 9.49 2.20 0.39
C HIS A 132 9.98 3.23 1.43
N PRO A 133 10.73 2.83 2.48
CA PRO A 133 11.08 1.46 2.89
C PRO A 133 10.07 0.80 3.84
N PHE A 134 9.02 1.52 4.25
CA PHE A 134 8.14 1.12 5.35
C PHE A 134 7.35 -0.16 5.11
N PHE A 135 7.07 -0.50 3.86
CA PHE A 135 6.44 -1.78 3.54
C PHE A 135 7.26 -3.00 4.00
N LEU A 136 8.59 -2.87 4.14
CA LEU A 136 9.47 -3.95 4.63
C LEU A 136 9.26 -4.21 6.13
N TYR A 137 9.21 -3.15 6.94
CA TYR A 137 8.89 -3.26 8.37
C TYR A 137 7.51 -3.85 8.57
N TYR A 138 6.55 -3.40 7.74
CA TYR A 138 5.20 -3.90 7.73
C TYR A 138 5.14 -5.40 7.41
N LEU A 139 5.72 -5.83 6.29
CA LEU A 139 5.66 -7.23 5.87
C LEU A 139 6.34 -8.14 6.90
N THR A 140 7.50 -7.72 7.43
CA THR A 140 8.19 -8.44 8.51
C THR A 140 7.30 -8.54 9.76
N SER A 141 6.59 -7.47 10.11
CA SER A 141 5.67 -7.45 11.26
C SER A 141 4.47 -8.39 11.06
N VAL A 142 3.84 -8.37 9.87
CA VAL A 142 2.69 -9.25 9.56
C VAL A 142 3.12 -10.72 9.61
N LEU A 143 4.24 -11.06 8.98
CA LEU A 143 4.76 -12.43 8.98
C LEU A 143 5.17 -12.86 10.38
N GLY A 144 5.88 -12.01 11.12
CA GLY A 144 6.29 -12.27 12.50
C GLY A 144 5.11 -12.51 13.43
N LEU A 145 4.11 -11.61 13.43
CA LEU A 145 2.91 -11.78 14.26
C LEU A 145 2.07 -12.99 13.85
N GLY A 146 1.97 -13.29 12.56
CA GLY A 146 1.25 -14.47 12.10
C GLY A 146 1.93 -15.78 12.50
N LEU A 147 3.26 -15.84 12.45
CA LEU A 147 4.03 -16.98 12.94
C LEU A 147 3.86 -17.15 14.45
N LEU A 148 4.01 -16.07 15.22
CA LEU A 148 3.82 -16.09 16.68
C LEU A 148 2.40 -16.53 17.05
N SER A 149 1.39 -16.01 16.35
CA SER A 149 -0.01 -16.40 16.54
C SER A 149 -0.24 -17.87 16.23
N SER A 150 0.39 -18.37 15.15
CA SER A 150 0.30 -19.78 14.74
C SER A 150 0.92 -20.72 15.75
N VAL A 151 2.10 -20.38 16.27
CA VAL A 151 2.77 -21.15 17.33
C VAL A 151 1.94 -21.12 18.61
N PHE A 152 1.43 -19.95 19.02
CA PHE A 152 0.60 -19.80 20.20
C PHE A 152 -0.67 -20.66 20.10
N VAL A 153 -1.40 -20.59 18.99
CA VAL A 153 -2.60 -21.43 18.79
C VAL A 153 -2.23 -22.90 18.76
N SER A 154 -1.14 -23.30 18.11
CA SER A 154 -0.71 -24.70 18.08
C SER A 154 -0.32 -25.26 19.46
N LEU A 155 0.25 -24.43 20.34
CA LEU A 155 0.66 -24.84 21.69
C LEU A 155 -0.52 -24.90 22.67
N PHE A 156 -1.42 -23.92 22.61
CA PHE A 156 -2.49 -23.76 23.62
C PHE A 156 -3.86 -24.26 23.17
N LYS A 157 -4.11 -24.34 21.86
CA LYS A 157 -5.38 -24.84 21.31
C LYS A 157 -5.13 -26.13 20.53
N LYS A 158 -5.67 -27.25 21.03
CA LYS A 158 -5.63 -28.56 20.35
C LYS A 158 -6.48 -28.63 19.06
N GLN A 159 -7.12 -27.53 18.67
CA GLN A 159 -7.98 -27.48 17.49
C GLN A 159 -7.18 -26.98 16.28
N LYS A 160 -7.38 -27.64 15.13
CA LYS A 160 -6.88 -27.21 13.83
C LYS A 160 -7.67 -25.99 13.32
N VAL A 161 -7.60 -24.87 14.03
CA VAL A 161 -8.23 -23.62 13.61
C VAL A 161 -7.33 -22.97 12.57
N ARG A 162 -7.91 -22.62 11.41
CA ARG A 162 -7.22 -21.83 10.39
C ARG A 162 -7.00 -20.41 10.95
N LEU A 163 -5.74 -20.03 11.11
CA LEU A 163 -5.37 -18.65 11.39
C LEU A 163 -5.27 -17.90 10.07
N SER A 164 -6.26 -17.05 9.83
CA SER A 164 -6.23 -16.09 8.73
C SER A 164 -5.44 -14.85 9.16
N PHE A 165 -4.65 -14.29 8.23
CA PHE A 165 -3.92 -13.03 8.46
C PHE A 165 -4.83 -11.80 8.32
N TYR A 166 -6.12 -12.01 8.05
CA TYR A 166 -7.10 -10.96 7.78
C TYR A 166 -7.05 -9.83 8.82
N HIS A 167 -6.94 -10.16 10.11
CA HIS A 167 -6.92 -9.17 11.19
C HIS A 167 -5.57 -8.45 11.37
N PHE A 168 -4.50 -8.87 10.70
CA PHE A 168 -3.18 -8.26 10.85
C PHE A 168 -2.86 -7.26 9.73
N TRP A 169 -3.39 -7.45 8.52
CA TRP A 169 -3.02 -6.64 7.36
C TRP A 169 -3.25 -5.14 7.58
N LEU A 170 -4.47 -4.69 7.88
CA LEU A 170 -4.75 -3.26 7.99
C LEU A 170 -4.33 -2.64 9.33
N PRO A 171 -4.54 -3.28 10.51
CA PRO A 171 -4.10 -2.70 11.77
C PRO A 171 -2.60 -2.44 11.84
N LEU A 172 -1.78 -3.37 11.33
CA LEU A 172 -0.33 -3.15 11.28
C LEU A 172 0.05 -2.06 10.28
N ALA A 173 -0.65 -1.96 9.14
CA ALA A 173 -0.39 -0.88 8.19
C ALA A 173 -0.70 0.49 8.81
N ILE A 174 -1.83 0.60 9.52
CA ILE A 174 -2.22 1.81 10.25
C ILE A 174 -1.19 2.13 11.33
N LEU A 175 -0.72 1.15 12.09
CA LEU A 175 0.29 1.36 13.13
C LEU A 175 1.60 1.89 12.52
N VAL A 176 2.09 1.26 11.45
CA VAL A 176 3.32 1.69 10.77
C VAL A 176 3.20 3.12 10.23
N ILE A 177 2.05 3.49 9.66
CA ILE A 177 1.86 4.85 9.13
C ILE A 177 1.74 5.89 10.23
N ILE A 178 1.10 5.57 11.36
CA ILE A 178 1.04 6.46 12.54
C ILE A 178 2.43 6.71 13.09
N ILE A 179 3.23 5.65 13.27
CA ILE A 179 4.64 5.76 13.67
C ILE A 179 5.37 6.69 12.70
N ARG A 180 5.24 6.47 11.39
CA ARG A 180 5.88 7.33 10.38
C ARG A 180 5.46 8.79 10.50
N ILE A 181 4.19 9.09 10.79
CA ILE A 181 3.70 10.46 10.98
C ILE A 181 4.32 11.10 12.22
N ILE A 182 4.43 10.35 13.32
CA ILE A 182 5.02 10.84 14.59
C ILE A 182 6.50 11.19 14.39
N TYR A 183 7.26 10.32 13.72
CA TYR A 183 8.70 10.52 13.47
C TYR A 183 9.01 11.46 12.30
N ALA A 184 8.02 11.85 11.50
CA ALA A 184 8.17 12.83 10.42
C ALA A 184 7.91 14.28 10.86
N ARG A 185 7.60 14.50 12.15
CA ARG A 185 7.67 15.81 12.80
C ARG A 185 9.10 16.09 13.26
#